data_AF-I0GP86-F1
#
_entry.id   AF-I0GP86-F1
#
_cell.length_a   1.000
_cell.length_b   1.000
_cell.length_c   1.000
_cell.angle_alpha   90.00
_cell.angle_beta   90.00
_cell.angle_gamma   90.00
#
_symmetry.space_group_name_H-M   'P 1'
#
loop_
_entity.id
_entity.type
_entity.pdbx_description
1 polymer ?
#
loop_
_entity_poly.entity_id
_entity_poly.type
_entity_poly.pdbx_seq_one_letter_code
_entity_poly.pdbx_strand_id
1 'polypeptide(L)'
;MNHYQKQVDKTIDEKIYLFQNSWTDSDSCFNSGVLLMDVERLRNTGDILLPGLRFLVQHEEECKFFDQDILNYFFSRDYLHLPWNYNILQHWDRMWGKPELEEGIYHYMGRTLRLNMDEPRDCIFYEAFVQTPWCSAEYICKSFAVTRDVIAGAIAKNNELNRRAAAAWAGRRRVFVGPKDNEEQLREMFFMKEEEPYVALGEGWEQEGLNLPYDLGTHVYVFFLETFPELRKQLEAAGWREWEDFIDGKALILPHSTRLLDEYRIFMVM
;
A
#
# COMPACT_ATOMS: atom_id res chain seq x y z
N MET A 1 7.64 26.86 17.47
CA MET A 1 8.46 25.85 16.76
C MET A 1 7.60 25.27 15.68
N ASN A 2 8.00 25.43 14.42
CA ASN A 2 7.17 25.13 13.26
C ASN A 2 7.08 23.62 13.02
N HIS A 3 5.91 23.13 12.59
CA HIS A 3 5.65 21.72 12.25
C HIS A 3 6.71 21.11 11.31
N TYR A 4 7.35 21.95 10.49
CA TYR A 4 8.36 21.56 9.50
C TYR A 4 9.76 21.29 10.07
N GLN A 5 10.10 21.81 11.25
CA GLN A 5 11.35 21.41 11.95
C GLN A 5 11.26 19.98 12.53
N LYS A 6 10.05 19.38 12.56
CA LYS A 6 9.83 17.97 12.91
C LYS A 6 9.81 17.04 11.69
N GLN A 7 10.25 17.47 10.51
CA GLN A 7 10.57 16.55 9.40
C GLN A 7 11.77 15.64 9.70
N VAL A 8 12.35 15.80 10.88
CA VAL A 8 13.21 14.84 11.57
C VAL A 8 12.30 13.73 12.10
N ASP A 9 12.20 12.66 11.33
CA ASP A 9 11.36 11.51 11.65
C ASP A 9 11.85 10.82 12.92
N LYS A 10 11.15 11.03 14.04
CA LYS A 10 11.40 10.32 15.31
C LYS A 10 10.93 8.85 15.28
N THR A 11 10.33 8.42 14.17
CA THR A 11 9.89 7.04 13.94
C THR A 11 10.76 6.31 12.91
N ILE A 12 11.78 6.98 12.34
CA ILE A 12 12.95 6.26 11.87
C ILE A 12 13.60 5.69 13.12
N ASP A 13 13.26 4.43 13.40
CA ASP A 13 13.85 3.58 14.42
C ASP A 13 15.35 3.90 14.52
N GLU A 14 15.87 3.95 15.75
CA GLU A 14 17.30 4.09 16.11
C GLU A 14 18.21 2.98 15.52
N LYS A 15 17.73 2.26 14.51
CA LYS A 15 18.30 1.10 13.81
C LYS A 15 18.71 1.36 12.36
N ILE A 16 18.76 2.62 11.89
CA ILE A 16 19.52 2.89 10.66
C ILE A 16 21.00 2.98 11.05
N TYR A 17 21.82 2.08 10.52
CA TYR A 17 23.27 1.99 10.79
C TYR A 17 24.03 3.30 10.56
N LEU A 18 23.57 4.15 9.62
CA LEU A 18 24.09 5.51 9.42
C LEU A 18 24.07 6.32 10.72
N PHE A 19 23.11 6.13 11.62
CA PHE A 19 23.04 6.85 12.90
C PHE A 19 24.00 6.35 13.97
N GLN A 20 24.44 5.10 13.89
CA GLN A 20 25.28 4.48 14.91
C GLN A 20 26.77 4.44 14.52
N ASN A 21 27.08 4.39 13.22
CA ASN A 21 28.44 4.16 12.71
C ASN A 21 28.89 5.19 11.67
N SER A 22 28.05 6.17 11.35
CA SER A 22 28.46 7.42 10.70
C SER A 22 28.10 8.58 11.62
N TRP A 23 28.61 9.76 11.35
CA TRP A 23 28.32 10.96 12.14
C TRP A 23 27.02 11.65 11.70
N THR A 24 26.15 10.87 11.08
CA THR A 24 24.83 11.30 10.65
C THR A 24 23.87 11.00 11.80
N ASP A 25 22.94 11.88 12.09
CA ASP A 25 21.80 11.72 12.98
C ASP A 25 20.56 12.19 12.22
N SER A 26 19.37 12.09 12.83
CA SER A 26 18.15 12.49 12.15
C SER A 26 18.13 13.98 11.77
N ASP A 27 18.95 14.80 12.44
CA ASP A 27 19.11 16.24 12.17
C ASP A 27 20.14 16.53 11.06
N SER A 28 21.06 15.62 10.76
CA SER A 28 22.13 15.77 9.75
C SER A 28 21.97 14.85 8.53
N CYS A 29 20.94 14.01 8.50
CA CYS A 29 20.54 13.28 7.31
C CYS A 29 19.80 14.19 6.34
N PHE A 30 20.18 14.19 5.07
CA PHE A 30 19.51 14.95 4.01
C PHE A 30 18.97 14.05 2.89
N ASN A 31 17.88 14.49 2.27
CA ASN A 31 17.34 13.85 1.08
C ASN A 31 18.16 14.24 -0.17
N SER A 32 18.52 13.27 -1.00
CA SER A 32 19.33 13.50 -2.21
C SER A 32 18.54 14.02 -3.42
N GLY A 33 17.22 14.18 -3.31
CA GLY A 33 16.35 14.56 -4.43
C GLY A 33 16.56 15.99 -4.94
N VAL A 34 17.01 16.91 -4.09
CA VAL A 34 17.35 18.28 -4.46
C VAL A 34 18.63 18.69 -3.75
N LEU A 35 19.69 18.94 -4.51
CA LEU A 35 21.02 19.26 -4.02
C LEU A 35 21.56 20.47 -4.76
N LEU A 36 22.04 21.47 -4.01
CA LEU A 36 22.87 22.54 -4.55
C LEU A 36 24.34 22.17 -4.28
N MET A 37 25.07 21.82 -5.34
CA MET A 37 26.41 21.25 -5.21
C MET A 37 27.50 22.26 -5.55
N ASP A 38 28.48 22.40 -4.67
CA ASP A 38 29.78 22.98 -5.02
C ASP A 38 30.61 21.93 -5.77
N VAL A 39 30.60 22.03 -7.10
CA VAL A 39 31.22 21.05 -7.99
C VAL A 39 32.75 21.10 -7.89
N GLU A 40 33.35 22.26 -7.62
CA GLU A 40 34.79 22.38 -7.45
C GLU A 40 35.23 21.67 -6.16
N ARG A 41 34.51 21.92 -5.07
CA ARG A 41 34.73 21.23 -3.81
C ARG A 41 34.55 19.72 -3.94
N LEU A 42 33.50 19.28 -4.62
CA LEU A 42 33.25 17.85 -4.85
C LEU A 42 34.41 17.16 -5.60
N ARG A 43 34.96 17.83 -6.64
CA ARG A 43 36.13 17.31 -7.37
C ARG A 43 37.37 17.23 -6.49
N ASN A 44 37.55 18.18 -5.58
CA ASN A 44 38.69 18.22 -4.67
C ASN A 44 38.59 17.18 -3.52
N THR A 45 37.39 16.67 -3.21
CA THR A 45 37.19 15.57 -2.24
C THR A 45 37.80 14.24 -2.72
N GLY A 46 38.00 14.06 -4.02
CA GLY A 46 38.52 12.83 -4.62
C GLY A 46 37.43 11.81 -4.96
N ASP A 47 37.82 10.55 -5.14
CA ASP A 47 36.88 9.48 -5.50
C ASP A 47 36.02 9.07 -4.30
N ILE A 48 34.74 9.42 -4.36
CA ILE A 48 33.73 9.01 -3.36
C ILE A 48 32.96 7.75 -3.80
N LEU A 49 33.04 7.35 -5.07
CA LEU A 49 32.20 6.30 -5.62
C LEU A 49 32.67 4.92 -5.17
N LEU A 50 33.95 4.56 -5.42
CA LEU A 50 34.44 3.24 -5.01
C LEU A 50 34.44 3.05 -3.47
N PRO A 51 34.85 4.04 -2.66
CA PRO A 51 34.66 3.98 -1.22
C PRO A 51 33.19 3.88 -0.80
N GLY A 52 32.30 4.65 -1.43
CA GLY A 52 30.85 4.61 -1.15
C GLY A 52 30.22 3.26 -1.47
N LEU A 53 30.55 2.67 -2.61
CA LEU A 53 30.09 1.32 -2.96
C LEU A 53 30.61 0.26 -1.99
N ARG A 54 31.86 0.37 -1.54
CA ARG A 54 32.39 -0.52 -0.48
C ARG A 54 31.60 -0.37 0.82
N PHE A 55 31.28 0.86 1.20
CA PHE A 55 30.43 1.15 2.36
C PHE A 55 29.03 0.50 2.21
N LEU A 56 28.37 0.65 1.06
CA LEU A 56 27.06 0.02 0.82
C LEU A 56 27.12 -1.51 0.95
N VAL A 57 28.14 -2.16 0.40
CA VAL A 57 28.31 -3.63 0.47
C VAL A 57 28.59 -4.08 1.90
N GLN A 58 29.33 -3.30 2.68
CA GLN A 58 29.62 -3.62 4.08
C GLN A 58 28.39 -3.51 4.99
N HIS A 59 27.36 -2.79 4.55
CA HIS A 59 26.16 -2.45 5.34
C HIS A 59 24.89 -2.64 4.50
N GLU A 60 24.83 -3.75 3.75
CA GLU A 60 23.77 -4.00 2.76
C GLU A 60 22.38 -4.15 3.37
N GLU A 61 22.28 -4.65 4.60
CA GLU A 61 21.00 -4.82 5.29
C GLU A 61 20.43 -3.48 5.78
N GLU A 62 21.30 -2.49 5.97
CA GLU A 62 20.95 -1.20 6.57
C GLU A 62 20.90 -0.04 5.56
N CYS A 63 21.63 -0.13 4.45
CA CYS A 63 21.61 0.87 3.37
C CYS A 63 20.46 0.59 2.40
N LYS A 64 19.41 1.42 2.47
CA LYS A 64 18.17 1.25 1.69
C LYS A 64 18.00 2.30 0.59
N PHE A 65 18.85 3.33 0.58
CA PHE A 65 18.72 4.50 -0.28
C PHE A 65 19.98 4.75 -1.14
N PHE A 66 20.84 3.73 -1.30
CA PHE A 66 21.94 3.65 -2.25
C PHE A 66 22.80 4.94 -2.33
N ASP A 67 22.67 5.72 -3.39
CA ASP A 67 23.42 6.95 -3.62
C ASP A 67 23.15 8.00 -2.53
N GLN A 68 21.93 8.07 -2.00
CA GLN A 68 21.63 8.94 -0.85
C GLN A 68 22.44 8.53 0.38
N ASP A 69 22.60 7.23 0.64
CA ASP A 69 23.36 6.73 1.79
C ASP A 69 24.85 7.03 1.62
N ILE A 70 25.39 6.89 0.39
CA ILE A 70 26.76 7.30 0.06
C ILE A 70 26.94 8.82 0.30
N LEU A 71 26.02 9.65 -0.19
CA LEU A 71 26.12 11.09 -0.05
C LEU A 71 26.05 11.52 1.42
N ASN A 72 25.15 10.93 2.21
CA ASN A 72 25.09 11.19 3.65
C ASN A 72 26.36 10.74 4.35
N TYR A 73 26.93 9.57 4.00
CA TYR A 73 28.18 9.09 4.57
C TYR A 73 29.36 10.06 4.37
N PHE A 74 29.48 10.68 3.19
CA PHE A 74 30.57 11.61 2.90
C PHE A 74 30.32 13.06 3.36
N PHE A 75 29.07 13.54 3.35
CA PHE A 75 28.78 14.97 3.41
C PHE A 75 27.88 15.41 4.57
N SER A 76 27.30 14.50 5.38
CA SER A 76 26.37 14.87 6.47
C SER A 76 26.95 15.84 7.51
N ARG A 77 28.29 15.92 7.62
CA ARG A 77 28.99 16.80 8.56
C ARG A 77 29.28 18.20 8.01
N ASP A 78 29.19 18.37 6.70
CA ASP A 78 29.68 19.56 5.99
C ASP A 78 28.78 19.93 4.83
N TYR A 79 27.48 20.07 5.15
CA TYR A 79 26.49 20.58 4.23
C TYR A 79 25.69 21.73 4.87
N LEU A 80 25.05 22.51 4.02
CA LEU A 80 24.12 23.56 4.43
C LEU A 80 22.71 23.10 4.13
N HIS A 81 21.83 23.20 5.13
CA HIS A 81 20.42 22.89 4.94
C HIS A 81 19.78 23.90 3.99
N LEU A 82 19.21 23.39 2.90
CA LEU A 82 18.22 24.15 2.14
C LEU A 82 16.95 24.33 2.98
N PRO A 83 16.22 25.44 2.81
CA PRO A 83 14.87 25.55 3.37
C PRO A 83 14.01 24.37 2.90
N TRP A 84 13.16 23.84 3.79
CA TRP A 84 12.40 22.61 3.56
C TRP A 84 11.55 22.64 2.28
N ASN A 85 11.05 23.81 1.88
CA ASN A 85 10.21 23.99 0.70
C ASN A 85 10.98 23.85 -0.62
N TYR A 86 12.31 23.80 -0.59
CA TYR A 86 13.12 23.41 -1.76
C TYR A 86 13.07 21.90 -2.04
N ASN A 87 12.45 21.09 -1.18
CA ASN A 87 12.30 19.65 -1.39
C ASN A 87 11.06 19.11 -0.64
N ILE A 88 9.87 19.49 -1.08
CA ILE A 88 8.59 19.11 -0.46
C ILE A 88 8.27 17.66 -0.80
N LEU A 89 8.67 16.75 0.10
CA LEU A 89 8.39 15.32 0.01
C LEU A 89 6.89 15.05 0.15
N GLN A 90 6.26 14.63 -0.95
CA GLN A 90 4.80 14.49 -1.04
C GLN A 90 4.19 13.50 -0.05
N HIS A 91 4.91 12.43 0.28
CA HIS A 91 4.44 11.46 1.28
C HIS A 91 4.23 12.13 2.64
N TRP A 92 5.23 12.88 3.11
CA TRP A 92 5.23 13.53 4.42
C TRP A 92 4.33 14.75 4.46
N ASP A 93 4.33 15.56 3.40
CA ASP A 93 3.47 16.73 3.30
C ASP A 93 1.98 16.35 3.33
N ARG A 94 1.60 15.18 2.80
CA ARG A 94 0.23 14.66 2.91
C ARG A 94 -0.13 14.19 4.31
N MET A 95 0.82 13.61 5.05
CA MET A 95 0.54 13.07 6.37
C MET A 95 0.54 14.14 7.46
N TRP A 96 1.35 15.20 7.31
CA TRP A 96 1.54 16.19 8.37
C TRP A 96 1.44 17.65 7.93
N GLY A 97 1.43 17.90 6.62
CA GLY A 97 1.24 19.23 6.05
C GLY A 97 -0.24 19.60 5.94
N LYS A 98 -0.47 20.82 5.49
CA LYS A 98 -1.80 21.29 5.13
C LYS A 98 -2.13 20.84 3.70
N PRO A 99 -3.42 20.74 3.33
CA PRO A 99 -3.82 20.42 1.95
C PRO A 99 -3.62 21.59 0.96
N GLU A 100 -3.09 22.72 1.43
CA GLU A 100 -2.84 23.92 0.62
C GLU A 100 -1.48 23.83 -0.07
N LEU A 101 -1.39 24.43 -1.27
CA LEU A 101 -0.12 24.54 -1.97
C LEU A 101 0.78 25.57 -1.30
N GLU A 102 2.02 25.17 -1.05
CA GLU A 102 3.13 26.00 -0.61
C GLU A 102 4.06 26.29 -1.79
N GLU A 103 4.69 27.47 -1.80
CA GLU A 103 5.69 27.81 -2.82
C GLU A 103 6.95 26.96 -2.60
N GLY A 104 7.35 26.19 -3.62
CA GLY A 104 8.49 25.29 -3.49
C GLY A 104 8.60 24.24 -4.60
N ILE A 105 9.46 23.25 -4.36
CA ILE A 105 9.71 22.13 -5.28
C ILE A 105 9.02 20.88 -4.73
N TYR A 106 8.03 20.39 -5.47
CA TYR A 106 7.25 19.20 -5.10
C TYR A 106 7.98 17.93 -5.54
N HIS A 107 8.39 17.10 -4.58
CA HIS A 107 9.15 15.88 -4.84
C HIS A 107 8.25 14.65 -4.75
N TYR A 108 7.84 14.16 -5.93
CA TYR A 108 7.04 12.95 -6.09
C TYR A 108 7.93 11.69 -6.13
N MET A 109 8.30 11.17 -4.96
CA MET A 109 9.09 9.93 -4.85
C MET A 109 8.22 8.66 -4.99
N GLY A 110 8.69 7.66 -5.73
CA GLY A 110 8.01 6.36 -5.85
C GLY A 110 6.59 6.46 -6.43
N ARG A 111 5.58 6.05 -5.64
CA ARG A 111 4.16 6.02 -6.04
C ARG A 111 3.34 7.17 -5.44
N THR A 112 3.98 8.30 -5.15
CA THR A 112 3.33 9.43 -4.46
C THR A 112 2.50 10.32 -5.38
N LEU A 113 2.82 10.40 -6.67
CA LEU A 113 1.96 11.04 -7.68
C LEU A 113 0.74 10.16 -7.94
N ARG A 114 -0.47 10.73 -7.84
CA ARG A 114 -1.74 10.02 -8.03
C ARG A 114 -2.59 10.70 -9.09
N LEU A 115 -3.48 9.94 -9.72
CA LEU A 115 -4.53 10.48 -10.58
C LEU A 115 -5.72 10.94 -9.72
N ASN A 116 -5.53 12.02 -8.93
CA ASN A 116 -6.57 12.56 -8.04
C ASN A 116 -6.80 14.06 -8.29
N MET A 117 -7.94 14.42 -8.87
CA MET A 117 -8.28 15.80 -9.19
C MET A 117 -8.70 16.63 -7.96
N ASP A 118 -9.06 15.98 -6.86
CA ASP A 118 -9.44 16.65 -5.61
C ASP A 118 -8.21 17.01 -4.75
N GLU A 119 -7.01 16.66 -5.23
CA GLU A 119 -5.75 16.93 -4.56
C GLU A 119 -4.94 17.99 -5.33
N PRO A 120 -4.83 19.23 -4.79
CA PRO A 120 -4.09 20.31 -5.44
C PRO A 120 -2.64 19.93 -5.81
N ARG A 121 -2.00 19.11 -4.97
CA ARG A 121 -0.64 18.64 -5.17
C ARG A 121 -0.50 17.65 -6.32
N ASP A 122 -1.52 16.88 -6.65
CA ASP A 122 -1.48 16.05 -7.87
C ASP A 122 -1.77 16.92 -9.09
N CYS A 123 -2.71 17.86 -8.97
CA CYS A 123 -3.10 18.77 -10.05
C CYS A 123 -1.92 19.60 -10.58
N ILE A 124 -1.09 20.20 -9.72
CA ILE A 124 0.02 21.05 -10.15
C ILE A 124 1.03 20.30 -11.05
N PHE A 125 1.27 19.01 -10.80
CA PHE A 125 2.10 18.19 -11.67
C PHE A 125 1.47 18.07 -13.07
N TYR A 126 0.18 17.75 -13.14
CA TYR A 126 -0.51 17.58 -14.42
C TYR A 126 -0.67 18.91 -15.16
N GLU A 127 -0.91 20.02 -14.47
CA GLU A 127 -0.94 21.37 -15.04
C GLU A 127 0.39 21.76 -15.68
N ALA A 128 1.52 21.37 -15.07
CA ALA A 128 2.83 21.53 -15.68
C ALA A 128 3.01 20.54 -16.85
N PHE A 129 2.64 19.28 -16.68
CA PHE A 129 2.81 18.23 -17.69
C PHE A 129 2.08 18.53 -19.00
N VAL A 130 0.84 19.05 -18.95
CA VAL A 130 0.05 19.40 -20.14
C VAL A 130 0.66 20.52 -20.97
N GLN A 131 1.53 21.34 -20.38
CA GLN A 131 2.25 22.40 -21.08
C GLN A 131 3.52 21.89 -21.79
N THR A 132 3.86 20.62 -21.61
CA THR A 132 5.07 20.03 -22.20
C THR A 132 4.79 19.34 -23.54
N PRO A 133 5.81 19.19 -24.40
CA PRO A 133 5.70 18.39 -25.62
C PRO A 133 5.37 16.90 -25.39
N TRP A 134 5.54 16.40 -24.15
CA TRP A 134 5.25 15.01 -23.80
C TRP A 134 3.74 14.74 -23.66
N CYS A 135 2.93 15.76 -23.37
CA CYS A 135 1.47 15.63 -23.38
C CYS A 135 0.91 15.85 -24.80
N SER A 136 1.18 14.89 -25.69
CA SER A 136 0.71 14.93 -27.08
C SER A 136 -0.59 14.12 -27.28
N ALA A 137 -1.24 14.31 -28.43
CA ALA A 137 -2.36 13.46 -28.83
C ALA A 137 -1.99 11.97 -28.85
N GLU A 138 -0.77 11.64 -29.24
CA GLU A 138 -0.25 10.28 -29.21
C GLU A 138 -0.15 9.74 -27.77
N TYR A 139 0.37 10.55 -26.84
CA TYR A 139 0.43 10.18 -25.43
C TYR A 139 -0.96 9.90 -24.88
N ILE A 140 -1.95 10.75 -25.15
CA ILE A 140 -3.33 10.59 -24.68
C ILE A 140 -3.93 9.28 -25.22
N CYS A 141 -3.82 9.02 -26.53
CA CYS A 141 -4.34 7.80 -27.15
C CYS A 141 -3.67 6.54 -26.60
N LYS A 142 -2.33 6.56 -26.43
CA LYS A 142 -1.58 5.44 -25.85
C LYS A 142 -1.96 5.20 -24.40
N SER A 143 -2.07 6.26 -23.60
CA SER A 143 -2.47 6.18 -22.20
C SER A 143 -3.85 5.56 -22.06
N PHE A 144 -4.82 6.02 -22.87
CA PHE A 144 -6.16 5.43 -22.90
C PHE A 144 -6.14 3.94 -23.27
N ALA A 145 -5.37 3.55 -24.30
CA ALA A 145 -5.25 2.15 -24.70
C ALA A 145 -4.66 1.29 -23.57
N VAL A 146 -3.59 1.74 -22.92
CA VAL A 146 -2.98 1.04 -21.79
C VAL A 146 -3.96 0.93 -20.61
N THR A 147 -4.63 2.01 -20.24
CA THR A 147 -5.63 1.99 -19.16
C THR A 147 -6.76 1.00 -19.47
N ARG A 148 -7.29 1.02 -20.70
CA ARG A 148 -8.31 0.08 -21.14
C ARG A 148 -7.81 -1.36 -21.04
N ASP A 149 -6.60 -1.66 -21.50
CA ASP A 149 -6.06 -3.01 -21.52
C ASP A 149 -5.78 -3.52 -20.10
N VAL A 150 -5.29 -2.66 -19.20
CA VAL A 150 -5.13 -2.97 -17.77
C VAL A 150 -6.47 -3.27 -17.11
N ILE A 151 -7.48 -2.42 -17.35
CA ILE A 151 -8.84 -2.63 -16.81
C ILE A 151 -9.44 -3.91 -17.39
N ALA A 152 -9.32 -4.16 -18.70
CA ALA A 152 -9.81 -5.37 -19.34
C ALA A 152 -9.13 -6.62 -18.77
N GLY A 153 -7.81 -6.57 -18.53
CA GLY A 153 -7.08 -7.65 -17.87
C GLY A 153 -7.57 -7.92 -16.44
N ALA A 154 -7.80 -6.86 -15.65
CA ALA A 154 -8.36 -6.98 -14.31
C ALA A 154 -9.79 -7.56 -14.32
N ILE A 155 -10.65 -7.10 -15.24
CA ILE A 155 -12.00 -7.63 -15.43
C ILE A 155 -11.96 -9.09 -15.85
N ALA A 156 -11.10 -9.45 -16.81
CA ALA A 156 -10.96 -10.83 -17.27
C ALA A 156 -10.53 -11.77 -16.14
N LYS A 157 -9.54 -11.34 -15.33
CA LYS A 157 -9.11 -12.06 -14.12
C LYS A 157 -10.29 -12.24 -13.15
N ASN A 158 -10.99 -11.16 -12.82
CA ASN A 158 -12.11 -11.23 -11.87
C ASN A 158 -13.26 -12.08 -12.39
N ASN A 159 -13.57 -12.01 -13.69
CA ASN A 159 -14.56 -12.87 -14.32
C ASN A 159 -14.18 -14.35 -14.22
N GLU A 160 -12.91 -14.69 -14.40
CA GLU A 160 -12.43 -16.07 -14.22
C GLU A 160 -12.59 -16.52 -12.76
N LEU A 161 -12.20 -15.69 -11.80
CA LEU A 161 -12.37 -16.01 -10.38
C LEU A 161 -13.86 -16.18 -10.02
N ASN A 162 -14.72 -15.30 -10.52
CA ASN A 162 -16.17 -15.37 -10.33
C ASN A 162 -16.78 -16.63 -10.95
N ARG A 163 -16.30 -17.08 -12.13
CA ARG A 163 -16.74 -18.34 -12.73
C ARG A 163 -16.31 -19.55 -11.90
N ARG A 164 -15.08 -19.56 -11.38
CA ARG A 164 -14.60 -20.62 -10.49
C ARG A 164 -15.42 -20.67 -9.19
N ALA A 165 -15.68 -19.53 -8.59
CA ALA A 165 -16.53 -19.43 -7.40
C ALA A 165 -17.97 -19.91 -7.69
N ALA A 166 -18.57 -19.46 -8.79
CA ALA A 166 -19.91 -19.88 -9.21
C ALA A 166 -19.98 -21.40 -9.49
N ALA A 167 -18.95 -21.99 -10.08
CA ALA A 167 -18.86 -23.43 -10.30
C ALA A 167 -18.79 -24.20 -8.97
N ALA A 168 -18.01 -23.71 -8.00
CA ALA A 168 -17.93 -24.33 -6.68
C ALA A 168 -19.24 -24.21 -5.87
N TRP A 169 -20.03 -23.17 -6.11
CA TRP A 169 -21.35 -22.99 -5.47
C TRP A 169 -22.48 -23.72 -6.18
N ALA A 170 -22.25 -24.24 -7.39
CA ALA A 170 -23.31 -24.76 -8.23
C ALA A 170 -24.06 -25.89 -7.50
N GLY A 171 -25.35 -25.68 -7.26
CA GLY A 171 -26.21 -26.66 -6.58
C GLY A 171 -26.12 -26.68 -5.05
N ARG A 172 -25.35 -25.79 -4.42
CA ARG A 172 -25.21 -25.68 -2.97
C ARG A 172 -25.95 -24.45 -2.42
N ARG A 173 -26.36 -24.50 -1.15
CA ARG A 173 -27.01 -23.39 -0.44
C ARG A 173 -25.98 -22.54 0.29
N ARG A 174 -26.16 -21.22 0.30
CA ARG A 174 -25.26 -20.29 1.00
C ARG A 174 -25.62 -20.23 2.48
N VAL A 175 -24.62 -20.22 3.34
CA VAL A 175 -24.73 -19.97 4.77
C VAL A 175 -23.79 -18.82 5.11
N PHE A 176 -24.32 -17.72 5.61
CA PHE A 176 -23.51 -16.56 5.96
C PHE A 176 -23.09 -16.64 7.43
N VAL A 177 -21.87 -16.25 7.75
CA VAL A 177 -21.31 -16.37 9.10
C VAL A 177 -20.60 -15.07 9.47
N GLY A 178 -20.91 -14.49 10.62
CA GLY A 178 -20.26 -13.24 11.04
C GLY A 178 -20.73 -12.72 12.39
N PRO A 179 -20.30 -11.51 12.79
CA PRO A 179 -20.73 -10.88 14.02
C PRO A 179 -22.23 -10.57 13.99
N LYS A 180 -22.93 -10.90 15.08
CA LYS A 180 -24.39 -10.70 15.20
C LYS A 180 -24.83 -9.27 14.88
N ASP A 181 -24.04 -8.28 15.30
CA ASP A 181 -24.36 -6.86 15.15
C ASP A 181 -24.37 -6.39 13.69
N ASN A 182 -23.81 -7.17 12.76
CA ASN A 182 -23.76 -6.81 11.34
C ASN A 182 -24.75 -7.58 10.46
N GLU A 183 -25.59 -8.46 11.02
CA GLU A 183 -26.45 -9.34 10.22
C GLU A 183 -27.34 -8.55 9.24
N GLU A 184 -28.01 -7.51 9.72
CA GLU A 184 -28.92 -6.70 8.89
C GLU A 184 -28.19 -6.05 7.71
N GLN A 185 -27.03 -5.44 7.98
CA GLN A 185 -26.22 -4.80 6.97
C GLN A 185 -25.67 -5.80 5.94
N LEU A 186 -25.21 -6.97 6.41
CA LEU A 186 -24.71 -8.03 5.52
C LEU A 186 -25.84 -8.62 4.67
N ARG A 187 -27.05 -8.76 5.21
CA ARG A 187 -28.23 -9.20 4.45
C ARG A 187 -28.55 -8.24 3.32
N GLU A 188 -28.52 -6.93 3.57
CA GLU A 188 -28.71 -5.91 2.54
C GLU A 188 -27.60 -5.96 1.48
N MET A 189 -26.33 -5.94 1.91
CA MET A 189 -25.17 -5.88 1.00
C MET A 189 -25.04 -7.10 0.07
N PHE A 190 -25.37 -8.29 0.57
CA PHE A 190 -25.25 -9.54 -0.20
C PHE A 190 -26.55 -9.98 -0.85
N PHE A 191 -27.59 -9.14 -0.77
CA PHE A 191 -28.95 -9.45 -1.23
C PHE A 191 -29.39 -10.83 -0.75
N MET A 192 -29.19 -11.10 0.54
CA MET A 192 -29.52 -12.38 1.15
C MET A 192 -31.02 -12.60 1.10
N LYS A 193 -31.44 -13.81 0.72
CA LYS A 193 -32.85 -14.19 0.76
C LYS A 193 -33.27 -14.51 2.20
N GLU A 194 -34.57 -14.43 2.49
CA GLU A 194 -35.09 -14.75 3.81
C GLU A 194 -34.79 -16.19 4.23
N GLU A 195 -34.82 -17.12 3.27
CA GLU A 195 -34.51 -18.53 3.50
C GLU A 195 -33.02 -18.84 3.69
N GLU A 196 -32.13 -17.88 3.45
CA GLU A 196 -30.69 -18.09 3.61
C GLU A 196 -30.26 -17.91 5.07
N PRO A 197 -29.64 -18.95 5.66
CA PRO A 197 -29.25 -18.93 7.07
C PRO A 197 -28.09 -17.97 7.31
N TYR A 198 -28.15 -17.32 8.48
CA TYR A 198 -27.06 -16.55 9.05
C TYR A 198 -26.66 -17.18 10.39
N VAL A 199 -25.37 -17.49 10.55
CA VAL A 199 -24.79 -18.04 11.77
C VAL A 199 -24.01 -16.92 12.46
N ALA A 200 -24.60 -16.39 13.53
CA ALA A 200 -23.92 -15.40 14.35
C ALA A 200 -22.81 -16.07 15.19
N LEU A 201 -21.58 -15.56 15.08
CA LEU A 201 -20.47 -16.04 15.90
C LEU A 201 -20.59 -15.46 17.32
N GLY A 202 -20.47 -16.34 18.31
CA GLY A 202 -20.41 -15.95 19.73
C GLY A 202 -19.02 -15.46 20.12
N GLU A 203 -18.93 -14.75 21.26
CA GLU A 203 -17.64 -14.41 21.87
C GLU A 203 -16.84 -15.70 22.15
N GLY A 204 -15.55 -15.73 21.81
CA GLY A 204 -14.67 -16.88 22.11
C GLY A 204 -14.65 -18.01 21.08
N TRP A 205 -15.31 -17.87 19.92
CA TRP A 205 -15.32 -18.89 18.84
C TRP A 205 -13.92 -19.34 18.39
N GLU A 206 -12.91 -18.48 18.55
CA GLU A 206 -11.51 -18.76 18.21
C GLU A 206 -10.90 -19.90 19.04
N GLN A 207 -11.41 -20.11 20.27
CA GLN A 207 -10.96 -21.16 21.18
C GLN A 207 -11.84 -22.41 21.10
N GLU A 208 -13.13 -22.23 20.84
CA GLU A 208 -14.13 -23.32 20.83
C GLU A 208 -14.33 -23.96 19.45
N GLY A 209 -13.86 -23.30 18.39
CA GLY A 209 -14.05 -23.71 17.00
C GLY A 209 -15.36 -23.21 16.38
N LEU A 210 -15.41 -23.19 15.05
CA LEU A 210 -16.49 -22.56 14.27
C LEU A 210 -17.84 -23.30 14.28
N ASN A 211 -17.92 -24.53 14.82
CA ASN A 211 -19.14 -25.36 14.97
C ASN A 211 -20.21 -25.15 13.87
N LEU A 212 -19.82 -25.46 12.63
CA LEU A 212 -20.60 -25.22 11.42
C LEU A 212 -21.77 -26.24 11.31
N PRO A 213 -23.05 -25.81 11.32
CA PRO A 213 -24.20 -26.72 11.51
C PRO A 213 -24.68 -27.44 10.23
N TYR A 214 -24.20 -27.03 9.06
CA TYR A 214 -24.53 -27.56 7.74
C TYR A 214 -23.34 -28.28 7.08
N ASP A 215 -23.66 -29.28 6.27
CA ASP A 215 -22.72 -30.10 5.51
C ASP A 215 -22.13 -29.38 4.28
N LEU A 216 -20.80 -29.49 4.09
CA LEU A 216 -20.06 -28.83 3.00
C LEU A 216 -20.37 -29.38 1.60
N GLY A 217 -20.89 -30.61 1.50
CA GLY A 217 -21.34 -31.17 0.22
C GLY A 217 -22.60 -30.49 -0.31
N THR A 218 -23.41 -29.89 0.58
CA THR A 218 -24.71 -29.28 0.25
C THR A 218 -24.76 -27.77 0.50
N HIS A 219 -23.84 -27.25 1.30
CA HIS A 219 -23.79 -25.85 1.70
C HIS A 219 -22.40 -25.26 1.47
N VAL A 220 -22.36 -23.96 1.20
CA VAL A 220 -21.15 -23.16 1.14
C VAL A 220 -21.26 -22.10 2.21
N TYR A 221 -20.23 -22.00 3.05
CA TYR A 221 -20.16 -20.96 4.04
C TYR A 221 -19.52 -19.71 3.46
N VAL A 222 -20.04 -18.54 3.84
CA VAL A 222 -19.50 -17.22 3.51
C VAL A 222 -19.26 -16.49 4.83
N PHE A 223 -18.01 -16.39 5.22
CA PHE A 223 -17.60 -15.80 6.49
C PHE A 223 -17.24 -14.33 6.31
N PHE A 224 -17.58 -13.52 7.32
CA PHE A 224 -17.18 -12.12 7.45
C PHE A 224 -16.37 -11.98 8.73
N LEU A 225 -15.05 -12.09 8.64
CA LEU A 225 -14.14 -12.06 9.79
C LEU A 225 -13.01 -11.07 9.57
N GLU A 226 -12.63 -10.34 10.62
CA GLU A 226 -11.44 -9.48 10.59
C GLU A 226 -10.15 -10.31 10.75
N THR A 227 -10.23 -11.43 11.49
CA THR A 227 -9.11 -12.33 11.84
C THR A 227 -8.79 -13.40 10.78
N PHE A 228 -9.23 -13.19 9.53
CA PHE A 228 -8.97 -14.14 8.44
C PHE A 228 -7.48 -14.40 8.16
N PRO A 229 -6.54 -13.42 8.20
CA PRO A 229 -5.13 -13.72 7.95
C PRO A 229 -4.57 -14.78 8.90
N GLU A 230 -5.01 -14.79 10.16
CA GLU A 230 -4.67 -15.77 11.17
C GLU A 230 -5.38 -17.10 10.87
N LEU A 231 -6.68 -17.08 10.57
CA LEU A 231 -7.45 -18.28 10.23
C LEU A 231 -6.92 -18.96 8.97
N ARG A 232 -6.55 -18.21 7.93
CA ARG A 232 -5.95 -18.71 6.69
C ARG A 232 -4.70 -19.52 6.98
N LYS A 233 -3.80 -19.00 7.83
CA LYS A 233 -2.59 -19.73 8.24
C LYS A 233 -2.93 -21.04 8.95
N GLN A 234 -3.97 -21.04 9.77
CA GLN A 234 -4.44 -22.26 10.46
C GLN A 234 -5.03 -23.28 9.48
N LEU A 235 -5.85 -22.84 8.51
CA LEU A 235 -6.42 -23.69 7.46
C LEU A 235 -5.31 -24.30 6.59
N GLU A 236 -4.36 -23.48 6.12
CA GLU A 236 -3.22 -23.96 5.34
C GLU A 236 -2.33 -24.94 6.13
N ALA A 237 -2.10 -24.68 7.42
CA ALA A 237 -1.39 -25.60 8.31
C ALA A 237 -2.16 -26.91 8.57
N ALA A 238 -3.50 -26.87 8.53
CA ALA A 238 -4.36 -28.05 8.59
C ALA A 238 -4.45 -28.81 7.24
N GLY A 239 -3.73 -28.36 6.21
CA GLY A 239 -3.65 -29.00 4.90
C GLY A 239 -4.73 -28.55 3.91
N TRP A 240 -5.55 -27.57 4.27
CA TRP A 240 -6.55 -26.99 3.38
C TRP A 240 -5.88 -26.10 2.34
N ARG A 241 -6.43 -26.09 1.13
CA ARG A 241 -5.86 -25.40 -0.02
C ARG A 241 -6.80 -24.33 -0.53
N GLU A 242 -6.25 -23.13 -0.70
CA GLU A 242 -6.97 -22.04 -1.33
C GLU A 242 -7.33 -22.42 -2.78
N TRP A 243 -8.57 -22.13 -3.18
CA TRP A 243 -9.22 -22.54 -4.43
C TRP A 243 -9.61 -24.02 -4.57
N GLU A 244 -9.37 -24.85 -3.54
CA GLU A 244 -9.88 -26.23 -3.45
C GLU A 244 -10.86 -26.37 -2.27
N ASP A 245 -10.44 -25.92 -1.08
CA ASP A 245 -11.22 -26.03 0.17
C ASP A 245 -11.74 -24.67 0.65
N PHE A 246 -11.05 -23.56 0.32
CA PHE A 246 -11.50 -22.21 0.68
C PHE A 246 -11.09 -21.12 -0.31
N ILE A 247 -11.72 -19.94 -0.29
CA ILE A 247 -11.38 -18.81 -1.18
C ILE A 247 -11.38 -17.48 -0.41
N ASP A 248 -10.38 -16.61 -0.63
CA ASP A 248 -10.42 -15.20 -0.20
C ASP A 248 -11.41 -14.39 -1.08
N GLY A 249 -12.53 -14.02 -0.49
CA GLY A 249 -13.61 -13.26 -1.10
C GLY A 249 -13.26 -11.82 -1.46
N LYS A 250 -12.18 -11.23 -0.91
CA LYS A 250 -11.69 -9.92 -1.40
C LYS A 250 -11.10 -10.01 -2.81
N ALA A 251 -10.68 -11.20 -3.24
CA ALA A 251 -10.25 -11.40 -4.62
C ALA A 251 -11.45 -11.46 -5.61
N LEU A 252 -12.67 -11.70 -5.10
CA LEU A 252 -13.89 -11.83 -5.90
C LEU A 252 -14.69 -10.52 -5.96
N ILE A 253 -14.67 -9.74 -4.88
CA ILE A 253 -15.46 -8.52 -4.74
C ILE A 253 -14.59 -7.34 -5.12
N LEU A 254 -14.98 -6.64 -6.19
CA LEU A 254 -14.36 -5.36 -6.53
C LEU A 254 -14.51 -4.39 -5.35
N PRO A 255 -13.45 -3.68 -4.94
CA PRO A 255 -13.54 -2.73 -3.84
C PRO A 255 -14.65 -1.71 -4.15
N HIS A 256 -15.68 -1.72 -3.31
CA HIS A 256 -16.76 -0.74 -3.35
C HIS A 256 -16.40 0.41 -2.41
N SER A 257 -16.93 1.62 -2.66
CA SER A 257 -16.59 2.82 -1.87
C SER A 257 -17.09 2.79 -0.41
N THR A 258 -17.64 1.68 0.06
CA THR A 258 -18.19 1.48 1.41
C THR A 258 -17.14 0.81 2.30
N ARG A 259 -16.76 1.49 3.39
CA ARG A 259 -15.70 1.06 4.35
C ARG A 259 -15.90 -0.33 4.96
N LEU A 260 -17.14 -0.84 5.04
CA LEU A 260 -17.44 -2.13 5.68
C LEU A 260 -16.74 -3.33 4.99
N LEU A 261 -16.66 -3.34 3.65
CA LEU A 261 -15.96 -4.40 2.91
C LEU A 261 -14.44 -4.32 3.08
N ASP A 262 -13.91 -3.16 3.43
CA ASP A 262 -12.51 -3.01 3.75
C ASP A 262 -12.19 -3.59 5.14
N GLU A 263 -13.15 -3.51 6.07
CA GLU A 263 -13.08 -4.03 7.45
C GLU A 263 -13.18 -5.57 7.49
N TYR A 264 -14.14 -6.19 6.79
CA TYR A 264 -14.28 -7.65 6.76
C TYR A 264 -13.40 -8.33 5.69
N ARG A 265 -12.71 -9.41 6.04
CA ARG A 265 -12.18 -10.37 5.06
C ARG A 265 -13.26 -11.42 4.83
N ILE A 266 -13.77 -11.42 3.62
CA ILE A 266 -14.78 -12.39 3.20
C ILE A 266 -14.04 -13.66 2.82
N PHE A 267 -14.47 -14.81 3.29
CA PHE A 267 -13.95 -16.05 2.74
C PHE A 267 -15.00 -17.14 2.71
N MET A 268 -14.76 -18.13 1.88
CA MET A 268 -15.69 -19.22 1.70
C MET A 268 -15.05 -20.54 1.99
N VAL A 269 -15.85 -21.47 2.52
CA VAL A 269 -15.45 -22.87 2.69
C VAL A 269 -16.32 -23.74 1.77
N MET A 270 -15.65 -24.60 1.00
CA MET A 270 -16.19 -25.44 -0.07
C MET A 270 -16.11 -26.93 0.27
#